data_AF-A0A2T2R5D4-F1
#
_entry.id   AF-A0A2T2R5D4-F1
#
_cell.length_a   1.000
_cell.length_b   1.000
_cell.length_c   1.000
_cell.angle_alpha   90.00
_cell.angle_beta   90.00
_cell.angle_gamma   90.00
#
_symmetry.space_group_name_H-M   'P 1'
#
loop_
_entity.id
_entity.type
_entity.pdbx_description
1 polymer ?
#
loop_
_entity_poly.entity_id
_entity_poly.type
_entity_poly.pdbx_seq_one_letter_code
_entity_poly.pdbx_strand_id
1 'polypeptide(L)' 'MAHAVLSGCLAAGAWPDGRLHPMTWTVLKETRMPAVMCEPGYLTNPDDEDWLTDPDGQEALAGALADALVGFFDHRAVA' A
#
# COMPACT_ATOMS: atom_id res chain seq x y z
N MET A 1 -1.96 9.26 4.79
CA MET A 1 -1.22 7.99 4.76
C MET A 1 -1.95 6.96 3.91
N ALA A 2 -3.16 6.51 4.30
CA ALA A 2 -3.92 5.52 3.51
C ALA A 2 -4.08 5.89 2.02
N HIS A 3 -4.49 7.13 1.72
CA HIS A 3 -4.56 7.62 0.33
C HIS A 3 -3.21 7.59 -0.41
N ALA A 4 -2.11 7.94 0.28
CA ALA A 4 -0.78 7.94 -0.34
C ALA A 4 -0.34 6.52 -0.68
N VAL A 5 -0.53 5.58 0.25
CA VAL A 5 -0.24 4.15 0.04
C VAL A 5 -1.08 3.57 -1.08
N LEU A 6 -2.40 3.81 -1.11
CA LEU A 6 -3.26 3.35 -2.22
C LEU A 6 -2.77 3.90 -3.57
N SER A 7 -2.45 5.18 -3.64
CA SER A 7 -1.91 5.79 -4.87
C SER A 7 -0.59 5.14 -5.30
N GLY A 8 0.29 4.81 -4.36
CA GLY A 8 1.55 4.10 -4.64
C GLY A 8 1.31 2.70 -5.20
N CYS A 9 0.40 1.93 -4.60
CA CYS A 9 0.03 0.60 -5.09
C CYS A 9 -0.52 0.64 -6.52
N LEU A 10 -1.44 1.57 -6.80
CA LEU A 10 -2.01 1.74 -8.15
C LEU A 10 -0.93 2.10 -9.18
N ALA A 11 0.01 2.97 -8.81
CA ALA A 11 1.13 3.34 -9.66
C ALA A 11 2.09 2.16 -9.94
N ALA A 12 2.22 1.23 -8.99
CA ALA A 12 3.04 0.02 -9.12
C ALA A 12 2.35 -1.12 -9.90
N GLY A 13 1.05 -1.01 -10.17
CA GLY A 13 0.32 -2.02 -10.93
C GLY A 13 -0.62 -2.92 -10.12
N ALA A 14 -0.90 -2.59 -8.86
CA ALA A 14 -1.95 -3.27 -8.09
C ALA A 14 -3.34 -2.93 -8.66
N TRP A 15 -3.87 -3.80 -9.52
CA TRP A 15 -5.18 -3.61 -10.16
C TRP A 15 -6.09 -4.83 -9.95
N PRO A 16 -7.42 -4.64 -9.85
CA PRO A 16 -8.14 -3.37 -9.93
C PRO A 16 -8.04 -2.49 -8.66
N ASP A 17 -8.51 -1.23 -8.71
CA ASP A 17 -8.54 -0.34 -7.53
C ASP A 17 -9.44 -0.90 -6.41
N GLY A 18 -8.79 -1.46 -5.40
CA GLY A 18 -9.40 -2.03 -4.20
C GLY A 18 -9.94 -1.00 -3.21
N ARG A 19 -9.71 0.32 -3.40
CA ARG A 19 -10.20 1.42 -2.53
C ARG A 19 -9.75 1.33 -1.07
N LEU A 20 -10.12 2.36 -0.30
CA LEU A 20 -9.88 2.42 1.14
C LEU A 20 -11.04 1.81 1.93
N HIS A 21 -10.68 0.97 2.90
CA HIS A 21 -11.65 0.30 3.77
C HIS A 21 -11.31 0.55 5.25
N PRO A 22 -12.19 1.22 6.02
CA PRO A 22 -12.02 1.32 7.47
C PRO A 22 -12.18 -0.06 8.12
N MET A 23 -11.18 -0.47 8.91
CA MET A 23 -11.16 -1.76 9.60
C MET A 23 -10.85 -1.60 11.09
N THR A 24 -11.37 -2.52 11.90
CA THR A 24 -11.22 -2.50 13.38
C THR A 24 -10.16 -3.48 13.88
N TRP A 25 -9.16 -3.80 13.07
CA TRP A 25 -8.10 -4.73 13.45
C TRP A 25 -7.19 -4.15 14.53
N THR A 26 -6.74 -5.00 15.47
CA THR A 26 -5.93 -4.59 16.63
C THR A 26 -4.69 -3.80 16.22
N VAL A 27 -3.99 -4.23 15.17
CA VAL A 27 -2.77 -3.57 14.66
C VAL A 27 -3.02 -2.14 14.16
N LEU A 28 -4.24 -1.84 13.71
CA LEU A 28 -4.63 -0.51 13.25
C LEU A 28 -5.19 0.35 14.40
N LYS A 29 -5.83 -0.27 15.40
CA LYS A 29 -6.53 0.42 16.48
C LYS A 29 -5.65 0.77 17.68
N GLU A 30 -4.80 -0.17 18.11
CA GLU A 30 -4.10 -0.07 19.40
C GLU A 30 -2.75 0.65 19.29
N THR A 31 -2.38 1.04 18.08
CA THR A 31 -1.15 1.75 17.81
C THR A 31 -1.32 3.26 17.94
N ARG A 32 -0.28 3.94 18.45
CA ARG A 32 -0.32 5.39 18.75
C ARG A 32 0.14 6.29 17.60
N MET A 33 0.67 5.72 16.53
CA MET A 33 1.06 6.46 15.31
C MET A 33 0.12 6.12 14.16
N PRO A 34 0.10 6.90 13.05
CA PRO A 34 -0.68 6.53 11.88
C PRO A 34 -0.35 5.11 11.40
N ALA A 35 -1.38 4.31 11.10
CA ALA A 35 -1.21 2.93 10.62
C ALA A 35 -2.14 2.63 9.45
N VAL A 36 -1.67 1.76 8.54
CA VAL A 36 -2.40 1.23 7.39
C VAL A 36 -2.05 -0.24 7.22
N MET A 37 -3.00 -1.04 6.73
CA MET A 37 -2.73 -2.36 6.20
C MET A 37 -2.89 -2.28 4.69
N CYS A 38 -1.96 -2.86 3.95
CA CYS A 38 -1.95 -2.85 2.50
C CYS A 38 -2.06 -4.28 1.97
N GLU A 39 -3.09 -4.53 1.16
CA GLU A 39 -3.34 -5.81 0.49
C GLU A 39 -3.27 -5.53 -1.03
N PRO A 40 -2.09 -5.71 -1.67
CA PRO A 40 -1.86 -5.28 -3.05
C PRO A 40 -2.50 -6.18 -4.12
N GLY A 41 -2.99 -7.36 -3.75
CA GLY A 41 -3.65 -8.31 -4.65
C GLY A 41 -4.09 -9.57 -3.90
N TYR A 42 -4.62 -10.55 -4.62
CA TYR A 42 -5.13 -11.79 -4.05
C TYR A 42 -4.34 -13.00 -4.54
N LEU A 43 -3.59 -13.69 -3.67
CA LEU A 43 -2.89 -14.95 -4.04
C LEU A 43 -3.82 -16.06 -4.55
N THR A 44 -5.13 -15.97 -4.30
CA THR A 44 -6.13 -16.89 -4.84
C THR A 44 -6.54 -16.60 -6.28
N ASN A 45 -6.13 -15.45 -6.82
CA ASN A 45 -6.30 -15.07 -8.22
C ASN A 45 -4.96 -15.34 -8.96
N PRO A 46 -4.92 -16.22 -9.97
CA PRO A 46 -3.68 -16.56 -10.67
C PRO A 46 -2.93 -15.36 -11.25
N ASP A 47 -3.64 -14.37 -11.81
CA ASP A 47 -3.02 -13.19 -12.40
C ASP A 47 -2.34 -12.32 -11.33
N ASP A 48 -2.97 -12.19 -10.16
CA ASP A 48 -2.39 -11.47 -9.02
C ASP A 48 -1.24 -12.28 -8.40
N GLU A 49 -1.35 -13.61 -8.31
CA GLU A 49 -0.31 -14.49 -7.79
C GLU A 49 0.97 -14.37 -8.63
N ASP A 50 0.85 -14.45 -9.95
CA ASP A 50 1.97 -14.29 -10.88
C ASP A 50 2.66 -12.93 -10.68
N TRP A 51 1.87 -11.84 -10.57
CA TRP A 51 2.42 -10.50 -10.36
C TRP A 51 3.03 -10.30 -8.96
N LEU A 52 2.38 -10.81 -7.91
CA LEU A 52 2.84 -10.69 -6.52
C LEU A 52 4.12 -11.51 -6.26
N THR A 53 4.37 -12.55 -7.07
CA THR A 53 5.57 -13.39 -6.97
C THR A 53 6.67 -13.02 -7.95
N ASP A 54 6.39 -12.13 -8.92
CA ASP A 54 7.38 -11.55 -9.83
C ASP A 54 8.34 -10.61 -9.09
N PRO A 55 9.66 -10.86 -9.09
CA PRO A 55 10.64 -9.99 -8.46
C PRO A 55 10.59 -8.53 -8.97
N ASP A 56 10.34 -8.31 -10.25
CA ASP A 56 10.27 -6.96 -10.82
C ASP A 56 9.01 -6.23 -10.33
N GLY A 57 7.88 -6.94 -10.22
CA GLY A 57 6.64 -6.45 -9.61
C GLY A 57 6.82 -6.10 -8.13
N GLN A 58 7.53 -6.94 -7.36
CA GLN A 58 7.84 -6.68 -5.95
C GLN A 58 8.71 -5.46 -5.76
N GLU A 59 9.76 -5.29 -6.59
CA GLU A 59 10.63 -4.11 -6.54
C GLU A 59 9.85 -2.83 -6.87
N ALA A 60 9.02 -2.86 -7.91
CA ALA A 60 8.17 -1.73 -8.28
C ALA A 60 7.20 -1.34 -7.16
N LEU A 61 6.54 -2.33 -6.54
CA LEU A 61 5.64 -2.10 -5.42
C LEU A 61 6.37 -1.53 -4.20
N ALA A 62 7.52 -2.11 -3.83
CA ALA A 62 8.31 -1.64 -2.71
C ALA A 62 8.79 -0.18 -2.90
N GLY A 63 9.29 0.15 -4.10
CA GLY A 63 9.71 1.50 -4.46
C GLY A 63 8.56 2.51 -4.38
N ALA A 64 7.41 2.19 -4.98
CA ALA A 64 6.25 3.08 -4.96
C ALA A 64 5.69 3.30 -3.53
N LEU A 65 5.72 2.27 -2.68
CA LEU A 65 5.36 2.39 -1.28
C LEU A 65 6.33 3.27 -0.50
N ALA A 66 7.64 3.13 -0.75
CA ALA A 66 8.66 3.96 -0.12
C ALA A 66 8.47 5.44 -0.49
N ASP A 67 8.31 5.74 -1.77
CA ASP A 67 8.08 7.11 -2.27
C ASP A 67 6.80 7.72 -1.68
N ALA A 68 5.71 6.94 -1.63
CA ALA A 68 4.45 7.39 -1.04
C ALA A 68 4.58 7.73 0.46
N LEU A 69 5.37 6.95 1.21
CA LEU A 69 5.62 7.20 2.63
C LEU A 69 6.50 8.43 2.84
N VAL A 70 7.59 8.57 2.08
CA VAL A 70 8.47 9.75 2.12
C VAL A 70 7.65 11.01 1.84
N GLY A 71 6.89 11.03 0.73
CA GLY A 71 6.05 12.17 0.38
C GLY A 71 5.02 12.50 1.47
N PHE A 72 4.41 11.48 2.09
CA PHE A 72 3.48 11.71 3.20
C PHE A 72 4.13 12.38 4.42
N PHE A 73 5.34 11.94 4.80
CA PHE A 73 6.04 12.52 5.95
C PHE A 73 6.61 13.90 5.66
N ASP A 74 7.14 14.14 4.46
CA ASP A 74 7.64 15.45 4.03
C ASP A 74 6.52 16.49 4.05
N HIS A 75 5.33 16.15 3.53
CA HIS A 75 4.17 17.03 3.60
C HIS A 75 3.69 17.31 5.04
N ARG A 76 3.96 16.40 5.99
CA ARG A 76 3.60 16.60 7.41
C ARG A 76 4.63 17.35 8.22
N ALA A 77 5.89 17.36 7.81
CA ALA A 77 6.95 18.09 8.50
C ALA A 77 6.84 19.62 8.34
N VAL A 78 6.08 20.07 7.33
CA VAL A 78 5.88 21.49 6.98
C VAL A 78 4.61 22.09 7.63
N ALA A 79 3.83 21.29 8.36
CA ALA A 79 2.59 21.71 9.03
C ALA A 79 2.71 21.66 10.57
#